data_AF-A0A699YV92-F1
#
_entry.id   AF-A0A699YV92-F1
#
_cell.length_a   1.000
_cell.length_b   1.000
_cell.length_c   1.000
_cell.angle_alpha   90.00
_cell.angle_beta   90.00
_cell.angle_gamma   90.00
#
_symmetry.space_group_name_H-M   'P 1'
#
loop_
_entity.id
_entity.type
_entity.pdbx_description
1 polymer ?
#
loop_
_entity_poly.entity_id
_entity_poly.type
_entity_poly.pdbx_seq_one_letter_code
_entity_poly.pdbx_strand_id
1 'polypeptide(L)'
;YDICVLRSQYAAVNKPESGSVLLSSCVVKMKDRDETCAEFRRSAVNMDADELEQWLHSPESLSVGQVKPGETESQGHMSGRRVLELLKKNDSQLTDDDVDHMRKVISYVKRHTAQRPNKSEQELEHSRWTSSLRNWGHDPMKQPDHEYAEHEGAEDRSG
;
A
#
# COMPACT_ATOMS: atom_id res chain seq x y z
N TYR A 1 8.55 23.13 -10.29
CA TYR A 1 9.71 22.23 -10.20
C TYR A 1 9.18 20.81 -10.13
N ASP A 2 9.14 20.20 -11.31
CA ASP A 2 8.65 18.87 -11.65
C ASP A 2 9.62 17.75 -11.27
N ILE A 3 9.10 16.69 -10.67
CA ILE A 3 9.68 15.34 -10.55
C ILE A 3 8.50 14.43 -10.18
N CYS A 4 8.09 13.36 -10.86
CA CYS A 4 8.82 12.42 -11.71
C CYS A 4 7.90 11.86 -12.80
N VAL A 5 8.26 12.13 -14.06
CA VAL A 5 7.96 11.27 -15.20
C VAL A 5 9.07 10.22 -15.28
N LEU A 6 8.78 8.98 -14.88
CA LEU A 6 9.60 7.83 -15.26
C LEU A 6 8.75 6.85 -16.07
N ARG A 7 8.70 7.19 -17.36
CA ARG A 7 8.71 6.35 -18.56
C ARG A 7 8.21 4.90 -18.42
N SER A 8 6.99 4.74 -18.94
CA SER A 8 6.60 3.65 -19.83
C SER A 8 7.56 3.52 -21.02
N GLN A 9 8.06 2.30 -21.26
CA GLN A 9 8.37 1.77 -22.59
C GLN A 9 8.63 0.27 -22.49
N TYR A 10 7.65 -0.53 -22.91
CA TYR A 10 7.86 -1.89 -23.42
C TYR A 10 7.93 -1.78 -24.95
N ALA A 11 9.02 -2.25 -25.55
CA ALA A 11 9.04 -2.69 -26.95
C ALA A 11 10.07 -3.82 -27.08
N ALA A 12 9.60 -4.95 -27.57
CA ALA A 12 10.36 -6.17 -27.83
C ALA A 12 11.43 -5.98 -28.91
N VAL A 13 12.49 -6.81 -28.90
CA VAL A 13 13.00 -7.61 -30.05
C VAL A 13 14.45 -8.12 -29.80
N ASN A 14 14.65 -9.41 -30.11
CA ASN A 14 15.90 -10.15 -30.39
C ASN A 14 16.81 -10.72 -29.27
N LYS A 15 16.91 -12.05 -29.28
CA LYS A 15 17.98 -12.90 -28.68
C LYS A 15 19.13 -13.06 -29.71
N PRO A 16 20.41 -13.13 -29.28
CA PRO A 16 21.19 -14.39 -29.36
C PRO A 16 22.11 -14.63 -28.12
N GLU A 17 22.15 -15.84 -27.57
CA GLU A 17 23.25 -16.85 -27.64
C GLU A 17 24.46 -16.58 -26.73
N SER A 18 24.66 -17.50 -25.76
CA SER A 18 25.88 -17.89 -25.05
C SER A 18 26.85 -16.81 -24.53
N GLY A 19 26.86 -16.62 -23.21
CA GLY A 19 27.90 -15.88 -22.52
C GLY A 19 27.66 -15.87 -21.02
N SER A 20 28.36 -16.75 -20.29
CA SER A 20 28.44 -16.76 -18.83
C SER A 20 28.86 -15.37 -18.33
N VAL A 21 27.98 -14.67 -17.63
CA VAL A 21 28.32 -13.52 -16.79
C VAL A 21 27.75 -13.78 -15.41
N LEU A 22 28.66 -13.96 -14.45
CA LEU A 22 28.37 -14.16 -13.04
C LEU A 22 27.60 -12.94 -12.48
N LEU A 23 26.27 -13.04 -12.41
CA LEU A 23 25.44 -12.10 -11.67
C LEU A 23 25.60 -12.39 -10.17
N SER A 24 26.50 -11.63 -9.55
CA SER A 24 26.58 -11.48 -8.11
C SER A 24 25.18 -11.21 -7.54
N SER A 25 24.77 -12.08 -6.63
CA SER A 25 23.45 -12.18 -6.03
C SER A 25 22.93 -10.85 -5.47
N CYS A 26 22.01 -10.22 -6.20
CA CYS A 26 20.84 -9.58 -5.60
C CYS A 26 19.64 -10.53 -5.77
N VAL A 27 19.68 -11.69 -5.11
CA VAL A 27 18.46 -12.46 -4.90
C VAL A 27 17.59 -11.61 -3.96
N VAL A 28 16.66 -10.85 -4.54
CA VAL A 28 15.56 -10.27 -3.77
C VAL A 28 14.85 -11.47 -3.14
N LYS A 29 15.06 -11.71 -1.84
CA LYS A 29 14.30 -12.72 -1.11
C LYS A 29 12.83 -12.37 -1.26
N MET A 30 12.13 -13.08 -2.12
CA MET A 30 10.68 -13.01 -2.18
C MET A 30 10.17 -13.59 -0.88
N LYS A 31 9.41 -12.79 -0.13
CA LYS A 31 8.70 -13.28 1.05
C LYS A 31 7.77 -14.40 0.63
N ASP A 32 7.67 -15.42 1.48
CA ASP A 32 6.68 -16.46 1.27
C ASP A 32 5.26 -15.88 1.35
N ARG A 33 4.29 -16.70 0.96
CA ARG A 33 2.89 -16.29 0.86
C ARG A 33 2.33 -15.84 2.21
N ASP A 34 2.63 -16.57 3.28
CA ASP A 34 2.04 -16.33 4.59
C ASP A 34 2.64 -15.07 5.22
N GLU A 35 3.96 -14.87 5.07
CA GLU A 35 4.64 -13.63 5.42
C GLU A 35 4.07 -12.42 4.67
N THR A 36 3.79 -12.58 3.37
CA THR A 36 3.19 -11.52 2.54
C THR A 36 1.78 -11.18 3.03
N CYS A 37 0.93 -12.18 3.29
CA CYS A 37 -0.43 -11.97 3.77
C CYS A 37 -0.44 -11.28 5.14
N ALA A 38 0.43 -11.73 6.04
CA ALA A 38 0.56 -11.17 7.38
C ALA A 38 1.01 -9.70 7.33
N GLU A 39 2.03 -9.37 6.52
CA GLU A 39 2.50 -8.00 6.37
C GLU A 39 1.47 -7.08 5.71
N PHE A 40 0.76 -7.59 4.70
CA PHE A 40 -0.31 -6.87 4.03
C PHE A 40 -1.38 -6.42 5.03
N ARG A 41 -1.90 -7.36 5.84
CA ARG A 41 -2.99 -7.10 6.78
C ARG A 41 -2.57 -6.35 8.05
N ARG A 42 -1.33 -6.53 8.52
CA ARG A 42 -0.89 -5.92 9.79
C ARG A 42 -0.22 -4.57 9.62
N SER A 43 0.38 -4.29 8.47
CA SER A 43 1.28 -3.13 8.33
C SER A 43 1.03 -2.30 7.07
N ALA A 44 0.69 -2.92 5.94
CA ALA A 44 0.47 -2.17 4.72
C ALA A 44 -0.91 -1.51 4.68
N VAL A 45 -1.96 -2.26 5.02
CA VAL A 45 -3.35 -1.79 5.01
C VAL A 45 -3.82 -1.64 6.46
N ASN A 46 -4.11 -0.41 6.87
CA ASN A 46 -4.61 -0.09 8.22
C ASN A 46 -6.04 0.46 8.21
N MET A 47 -6.61 0.69 7.03
CA MET A 47 -8.04 0.98 6.88
C MET A 47 -8.81 -0.34 6.83
N ASP A 48 -9.97 -0.40 7.49
CA ASP A 48 -10.84 -1.56 7.36
C ASP A 48 -11.58 -1.55 6.00
N ALA A 49 -12.29 -2.64 5.71
CA ALA A 49 -12.97 -2.80 4.42
C ALA A 49 -14.06 -1.72 4.21
N ASP A 50 -14.81 -1.38 5.25
CA ASP A 50 -15.93 -0.44 5.16
C ASP A 50 -15.42 1.01 5.03
N GLU A 51 -14.36 1.34 5.77
CA GLU A 51 -13.64 2.61 5.72
C GLU A 51 -13.03 2.84 4.33
N LEU A 52 -12.36 1.83 3.79
CA LEU A 52 -11.79 1.90 2.44
C LEU A 52 -12.89 2.02 1.37
N GLU A 53 -13.99 1.28 1.50
CA GLU A 53 -15.11 1.37 0.57
C GLU A 53 -15.74 2.77 0.56
N GLN A 54 -15.98 3.35 1.74
CA GLN A 54 -16.46 4.73 1.86
C GLN A 54 -15.48 5.74 1.27
N TRP A 55 -14.17 5.57 1.55
CA TRP A 55 -13.14 6.43 1.00
C TRP A 55 -13.11 6.39 -0.54
N LEU A 56 -13.18 5.20 -1.14
CA LEU A 56 -13.15 5.06 -2.61
C LEU A 56 -14.36 5.73 -3.27
N HIS A 57 -15.51 5.81 -2.60
CA HIS A 57 -16.66 6.55 -3.15
C HIS A 57 -16.54 8.08 -3.06
N SER A 58 -15.50 8.62 -2.41
CA SER A 58 -15.31 10.06 -2.27
C SER A 58 -14.80 10.74 -3.56
N PRO A 59 -15.20 11.99 -3.85
CA PRO A 59 -14.62 12.78 -4.94
C PRO A 59 -13.10 12.94 -4.82
N GLU A 60 -12.59 13.02 -3.60
CA GLU A 60 -11.17 13.14 -3.28
C GLU A 60 -10.41 11.92 -3.79
N SER A 61 -10.90 10.70 -3.53
CA SER A 61 -10.30 9.46 -4.02
C SER A 61 -10.21 9.42 -5.55
N LEU A 62 -11.27 9.87 -6.24
CA LEU A 62 -11.37 9.88 -7.70
C LEU A 62 -10.44 10.92 -8.34
N SER A 63 -10.15 12.01 -7.64
CA SER A 63 -9.35 13.14 -8.14
C SER A 63 -7.82 12.94 -8.10
N VAL A 64 -7.35 11.84 -7.50
CA VAL A 64 -5.93 11.60 -7.22
C VAL A 64 -5.35 10.43 -8.01
N GLY A 65 -4.18 10.70 -8.59
CA GLY A 65 -3.37 9.73 -9.33
C GLY A 65 -3.26 10.06 -10.82
N GLN A 66 -2.37 9.37 -11.51
CA GLN A 66 -2.23 9.47 -12.96
C GLN A 66 -3.17 8.46 -13.63
N VAL A 67 -4.05 8.97 -14.49
CA VAL A 67 -4.82 8.15 -15.43
C VAL A 67 -3.93 7.91 -16.65
N LYS A 68 -3.68 6.65 -17.00
CA LYS A 68 -2.94 6.33 -18.22
C LYS A 68 -3.83 6.63 -19.44
N PRO A 69 -3.26 7.02 -20.59
CA PRO A 69 -4.05 7.16 -21.82
C PRO A 69 -4.80 5.85 -22.12
N GLY A 70 -6.13 5.93 -22.20
CA GLY A 70 -7.02 4.78 -22.43
C GLY A 70 -7.65 4.16 -21.18
N GLU A 71 -7.24 4.58 -19.98
CA GLU A 71 -7.89 4.18 -18.72
C GLU A 71 -8.93 5.24 -18.30
N THR A 72 -9.97 4.81 -17.59
CA THR A 72 -10.98 5.71 -17.00
C THR A 72 -10.65 6.10 -15.56
N GLU A 73 -9.72 5.40 -14.92
CA GLU A 73 -9.41 5.53 -13.49
C GLU A 73 -7.91 5.57 -13.21
N SER A 74 -7.54 6.12 -12.06
CA SER A 74 -6.15 6.12 -11.61
C SER A 74 -5.72 4.73 -11.14
N GLN A 75 -4.42 4.41 -11.29
CA GLN A 75 -3.88 3.13 -10.80
C GLN A 75 -4.09 2.92 -9.30
N GLY A 76 -4.08 4.00 -8.51
CA GLY A 76 -4.35 3.92 -7.08
C GLY A 76 -5.79 3.52 -6.81
N HIS A 77 -6.75 4.13 -7.50
CA HIS A 77 -8.17 3.83 -7.32
C HIS A 77 -8.51 2.38 -7.74
N MET A 78 -7.97 1.92 -8.87
CA MET A 78 -8.10 0.52 -9.29
C MET A 78 -7.48 -0.45 -8.26
N SER A 79 -6.33 -0.09 -7.69
CA SER A 79 -5.68 -0.90 -6.65
C SER A 79 -6.53 -0.93 -5.38
N GLY A 80 -7.13 0.18 -4.97
CA GLY A 80 -8.01 0.26 -3.81
C GLY A 80 -9.20 -0.69 -3.91
N ARG A 81 -9.85 -0.77 -5.08
CA ARG A 81 -10.91 -1.75 -5.31
C ARG A 81 -10.43 -3.18 -5.14
N ARG A 82 -9.23 -3.49 -5.66
CA ARG A 82 -8.65 -4.81 -5.47
C ARG A 82 -8.29 -5.09 -4.02
N VAL A 83 -7.76 -4.12 -3.28
CA VAL A 83 -7.50 -4.23 -1.84
C VAL A 83 -8.79 -4.51 -1.07
N LEU A 84 -9.90 -3.84 -1.41
CA LEU A 84 -11.21 -4.10 -0.82
C LEU A 84 -11.67 -5.54 -1.04
N GLU A 85 -11.52 -6.07 -2.25
CA GLU A 85 -11.82 -7.48 -2.54
C GLU A 85 -10.94 -8.44 -1.71
N LEU A 86 -9.64 -8.12 -1.55
CA LEU A 86 -8.69 -8.92 -0.78
C LEU A 86 -8.99 -8.90 0.72
N LEU A 87 -9.46 -7.78 1.27
CA LEU A 87 -9.89 -7.67 2.66
C LEU A 87 -11.13 -8.53 2.95
N LYS A 88 -12.04 -8.66 1.97
CA LYS A 88 -13.26 -9.48 2.08
C LYS A 88 -13.01 -10.98 1.84
N LYS A 89 -11.84 -11.37 1.34
CA LYS A 89 -11.46 -12.78 1.08
C LYS A 89 -10.81 -13.45 2.29
N ASN A 90 -11.14 -14.72 2.48
CA ASN A 90 -10.42 -15.59 3.43
C ASN A 90 -9.10 -16.09 2.84
N ASP A 91 -8.16 -16.47 3.70
CA ASP A 91 -6.83 -16.94 3.28
C ASP A 91 -6.90 -18.16 2.35
N SER A 92 -7.85 -19.07 2.58
CA SER A 92 -8.06 -20.25 1.73
C SER A 92 -8.53 -19.93 0.30
N GLN A 93 -9.01 -18.71 0.06
CA GLN A 93 -9.55 -18.25 -1.23
C GLN A 93 -8.54 -17.38 -2.02
N LEU A 94 -7.39 -17.08 -1.42
CA LEU A 94 -6.36 -16.25 -2.05
C LEU A 94 -5.64 -17.02 -3.16
N THR A 95 -5.60 -16.45 -4.36
CA THR A 95 -4.83 -16.97 -5.50
C THR A 95 -3.39 -16.43 -5.50
N ASP A 96 -2.52 -16.96 -6.36
CA ASP A 96 -1.16 -16.42 -6.51
C ASP A 96 -1.17 -14.97 -7.01
N ASP A 97 -2.10 -14.62 -7.91
CA ASP A 97 -2.29 -13.24 -8.37
C ASP A 97 -2.70 -12.29 -7.23
N ASP A 98 -3.50 -12.78 -6.28
CA ASP A 98 -3.87 -12.02 -5.09
C ASP A 98 -2.64 -11.71 -4.23
N VAL A 99 -1.77 -12.71 -4.03
CA VAL A 99 -0.53 -12.57 -3.26
C VAL A 99 0.45 -11.61 -3.96
N ASP A 100 0.57 -11.69 -5.28
CA ASP A 100 1.39 -10.75 -6.05
C ASP A 100 0.87 -9.32 -5.97
N HIS A 101 -0.46 -9.15 -5.98
CA HIS A 101 -1.05 -7.85 -5.73
C HIS A 101 -0.74 -7.33 -4.32
N MET A 102 -0.82 -8.18 -3.29
CA MET A 102 -0.43 -7.82 -1.92
C MET A 102 1.02 -7.35 -1.84
N ARG A 103 1.96 -8.04 -2.50
CA ARG A 103 3.38 -7.62 -2.58
C ARG A 103 3.54 -6.25 -3.20
N LYS A 104 2.77 -5.97 -4.26
CA LYS A 104 2.76 -4.66 -4.93
C LYS A 104 2.27 -3.56 -3.99
N VAL A 105 1.19 -3.81 -3.25
CA VAL A 105 0.63 -2.88 -2.27
C VAL A 105 1.65 -2.57 -1.17
N ILE A 106 2.23 -3.61 -0.55
CA ILE A 106 3.26 -3.46 0.50
C ILE A 106 4.42 -2.60 -0.02
N SER A 107 4.92 -2.90 -1.22
CA SER A 107 6.03 -2.17 -1.82
C SER A 107 5.69 -0.72 -2.14
N TYR A 108 4.46 -0.46 -2.58
CA TYR A 108 3.97 0.89 -2.84
C TYR A 108 3.91 1.70 -1.54
N VAL A 109 3.18 1.20 -0.53
CA VAL A 109 2.98 1.86 0.76
C VAL A 109 4.31 2.19 1.42
N LYS A 110 5.22 1.22 1.57
CA LYS A 110 6.53 1.45 2.19
C LYS A 110 7.32 2.58 1.53
N ARG A 111 7.40 2.54 0.20
CA ARG A 111 8.15 3.55 -0.56
C ARG A 111 7.48 4.91 -0.49
N HIS A 112 6.14 4.97 -0.58
CA HIS A 112 5.42 6.24 -0.56
C HIS A 112 5.42 6.88 0.83
N THR A 113 5.32 6.08 1.89
CA THR A 113 5.43 6.56 3.28
C THR A 113 6.84 7.09 3.58
N ALA A 114 7.89 6.44 3.06
CA ALA A 114 9.26 6.95 3.15
C ALA A 114 9.47 8.28 2.42
N GLN A 115 8.59 8.63 1.47
CA GLN A 115 8.59 9.90 0.73
C GLN A 115 7.62 10.93 1.34
N ARG A 116 7.35 10.84 2.65
CA ARG A 116 6.45 11.77 3.36
C ARG A 116 6.87 13.23 3.12
N PRO A 117 5.97 14.09 2.61
CA PRO A 117 6.25 15.52 2.44
C PRO A 117 6.52 16.19 3.79
N ASN A 118 7.45 17.16 3.81
CA ASN A 118 7.69 18.00 4.99
C ASN A 118 6.62 19.09 5.07
N LYS A 119 5.49 18.75 5.70
CA LYS A 119 4.31 19.59 5.88
C LYS A 119 3.70 19.33 7.25
N SER A 120 2.91 20.28 7.76
CA SER A 120 2.13 20.06 8.98
C SER A 120 1.11 18.93 8.80
N GLU A 121 0.64 18.34 9.90
CA GLU A 121 -0.37 17.27 9.87
C GLU A 121 -1.65 17.73 9.15
N GLN A 122 -2.13 18.94 9.43
CA GLN A 122 -3.29 19.54 8.79
C GLN A 122 -3.11 19.67 7.26
N GLU A 123 -1.93 20.09 6.81
CA GLU A 123 -1.64 20.18 5.37
C GLU A 123 -1.50 18.82 4.71
N LEU A 124 -1.01 17.82 5.44
CA LEU A 124 -0.89 16.46 4.95
C LEU A 124 -2.27 15.79 4.84
N GLU A 125 -3.19 16.02 5.76
CA GLU A 125 -4.54 15.45 5.74
C GLU A 125 -5.26 15.71 4.41
N HIS A 126 -5.15 16.93 3.88
CA HIS A 126 -5.74 17.33 2.59
C HIS A 126 -4.79 17.19 1.40
N SER A 127 -3.66 16.50 1.56
CA SER A 127 -2.65 16.37 0.52
C SER A 127 -2.93 15.22 -0.44
N ARG A 128 -2.49 15.38 -1.70
CA ARG A 128 -2.47 14.30 -2.69
C ARG A 128 -1.69 13.06 -2.22
N TRP A 129 -0.70 13.24 -1.35
CA TRP A 129 0.08 12.14 -0.80
C TRP A 129 -0.78 11.25 0.11
N THR A 130 -1.53 11.84 1.04
CA THR A 130 -2.47 11.13 1.92
C THR A 130 -3.57 10.47 1.12
N SER A 131 -4.21 11.21 0.20
CA SER A 131 -5.26 10.63 -0.66
C SER A 131 -4.75 9.46 -1.50
N SER A 132 -3.51 9.54 -1.99
CA SER A 132 -2.91 8.42 -2.72
C SER A 132 -2.63 7.22 -1.82
N LEU A 133 -2.23 7.40 -0.57
CA LEU A 133 -2.01 6.28 0.35
C LEU A 133 -3.34 5.63 0.74
N ARG A 134 -4.38 6.43 1.00
CA ARG A 134 -5.73 5.94 1.31
C ARG A 134 -6.35 5.15 0.15
N ASN A 135 -6.09 5.55 -1.09
CA ASN A 135 -6.48 4.75 -2.27
C ASN A 135 -5.83 3.36 -2.31
N TRP A 136 -4.75 3.12 -1.56
CA TRP A 136 -4.11 1.80 -1.41
C TRP A 136 -4.46 1.12 -0.09
N GLY A 137 -5.41 1.66 0.69
CA GLY A 137 -5.83 1.13 1.99
C GLY A 137 -4.94 1.55 3.17
N HIS A 138 -4.04 2.52 2.97
CA HIS A 138 -3.17 3.01 4.03
C HIS A 138 -3.51 4.45 4.40
N ASP A 139 -3.98 4.68 5.61
CA ASP A 139 -4.14 6.02 6.17
C ASP A 139 -2.92 6.39 7.04
N PRO A 140 -2.05 7.32 6.58
CA PRO A 140 -0.90 7.77 7.36
C PRO A 140 -1.26 8.63 8.60
N MET A 141 -2.52 9.02 8.76
CA MET A 141 -3.02 9.76 9.92
C MET A 141 -3.70 8.88 10.95
N LYS A 142 -3.96 7.61 10.61
CA LYS A 142 -4.54 6.65 11.55
C LYS A 142 -3.47 6.26 12.56
N GLN A 143 -3.74 6.55 13.83
CA GLN A 143 -2.91 6.06 14.92
C GLN A 143 -3.12 4.55 15.03
N PRO A 144 -2.08 3.76 15.35
CA PRO A 144 -2.28 2.37 15.71
C PRO A 144 -3.23 2.33 16.90
N ASP A 145 -4.23 1.44 16.86
CA ASP A 145 -5.21 1.27 17.94
C ASP A 145 -4.45 0.99 19.24
N HIS A 146 -4.25 2.02 20.06
CA HIS A 146 -3.60 1.91 21.35
C HIS A 146 -4.66 1.52 22.39
N GLU A 147 -5.34 0.41 22.14
CA GLU A 147 -6.27 -0.14 23.11
C GLU A 147 -5.45 -0.95 24.14
N TYR A 148 -5.34 -0.35 25.34
CA TYR A 148 -4.85 -0.87 26.62
C TYR A 148 -3.33 -0.92 26.87
N ALA A 149 -2.67 0.25 26.93
CA ALA A 149 -1.57 0.38 27.90
C ALA A 149 -2.16 0.81 29.26
N GLU A 150 -2.19 -0.15 30.19
CA GLU A 150 -2.01 0.07 31.63
C GLU A 150 -3.06 0.92 32.37
N HIS A 151 -4.10 0.24 32.88
CA HIS A 151 -4.76 0.60 34.15
C HIS A 151 -4.19 -0.23 35.32
N GLU A 152 -2.87 -0.40 35.38
CA GLU A 152 -2.20 -0.94 36.57
C GLU A 152 -1.50 0.21 37.31
N GLY A 153 -2.21 0.82 38.26
CA GLY A 153 -1.64 1.85 39.13
C GLY A 153 -2.64 2.50 40.06
N ALA A 154 -2.77 1.94 41.28
CA ALA A 154 -2.90 2.63 42.58
C ALA A 154 -3.64 1.71 43.58
N GLU A 155 -2.90 0.91 44.33
CA GLU A 155 -2.59 1.15 45.76
C GLU A 155 -3.71 0.71 46.72
N ASP A 156 -3.58 -0.53 47.17
CA ASP A 156 -3.95 -0.93 48.53
C ASP A 156 -3.22 0.00 49.52
N ARG A 157 -3.98 0.88 50.17
CA ARG A 157 -3.52 1.63 51.33
C ARG A 157 -4.55 1.46 52.44
N SER A 158 -4.17 0.66 53.43
CA SER A 158 -4.89 0.43 54.67
C SER A 158 -5.33 1.72 55.38
N GLY A 159 -6.50 1.66 56.00
CA GLY A 159 -7.01 2.63 56.98
C GLY A 159 -8.16 2.01 57.76
#